data_AF-A0A940A7W1-F1
#
_entry.id   AF-A0A940A7W1-F1
#
_cell.length_a   1.000
_cell.length_b   1.000
_cell.length_c   1.000
_cell.angle_alpha   90.00
_cell.angle_beta   90.00
_cell.angle_gamma   90.00
#
_symmetry.space_group_name_H-M   'P 1'
#
loop_
_entity.id
_entity.type
_entity.pdbx_description
1 polymer ?
#
loop_
_entity_poly.entity_id
_entity_poly.type
_entity_poly.pdbx_seq_one_letter_code
_entity_poly.pdbx_strand_id
1 'polypeptide(L)'
;MKRFYKLILLVAFGAFMLSACEDDNKQETPQKPVVTAEMYSVTANAETGEVVFKFSGNGLSPFWTVVDPTGAKTTFTDREVTKTYVIKGAYSGNLIAYGDGGQSDPVEFNFTIGTYDPSLSATENLLVSTTWKIRFYGWCGGEGEDFWDYHEKAPAHAADDRMTFKKGGEFVLDLGEDKIVYNDDYGWVEDMQVSANAKWAYVKEGDLEFIQFSDGGFPGMLGGDAAVNAKYLIKDIEADSFSLYYEQNEEQSFYVTLVPEYFEEPAFEWPTAEATTQALSGKTFKVSDYGWWGEGWQYFAVSDGEEELPLIVTNDSITFGADGSLTITLGVDDPLEEGGESAARIYNDGVSGGEVYVVEGSPKWSVAEADGVAFVQFADGGFPLMLAGDGDDPASPNYHLGLNAKWTVTSIVDGTVRLDIYQDFNEQWLTVFLSPVE
;
A
#
# COMPACT_ATOMS: atom_id res chain seq x y z
N MET A 1 -14.82 78.28 -29.98
CA MET A 1 -15.57 77.00 -29.93
C MET A 1 -14.74 75.73 -29.72
N LYS A 2 -13.41 75.68 -29.96
CA LYS A 2 -12.60 74.44 -29.78
C LYS A 2 -12.06 74.16 -28.36
N ARG A 3 -12.21 75.07 -27.40
CA ARG A 3 -11.74 74.89 -26.00
C ARG A 3 -12.81 74.39 -25.03
N PHE A 4 -14.10 74.46 -25.40
CA PHE A 4 -15.20 73.94 -24.58
C PHE A 4 -15.43 72.43 -24.76
N TYR A 5 -15.13 71.88 -25.94
CA TYR A 5 -15.26 70.44 -26.20
C TYR A 5 -14.25 69.57 -25.43
N LYS A 6 -13.05 70.09 -25.12
CA LYS A 6 -12.06 69.35 -24.32
C LYS A 6 -12.40 69.29 -22.83
N LEU A 7 -13.14 70.29 -22.32
CA LEU A 7 -13.58 70.30 -20.91
C LEU A 7 -14.77 69.34 -20.70
N ILE A 8 -15.68 69.26 -21.67
CA ILE A 8 -16.85 68.37 -21.61
C ILE A 8 -16.44 66.90 -21.76
N LEU A 9 -15.43 66.59 -22.60
CA LEU A 9 -14.93 65.21 -22.72
C LEU A 9 -14.18 64.72 -21.47
N LEU A 10 -13.48 65.61 -20.75
CA LEU A 10 -12.77 65.25 -19.52
C LEU A 10 -13.72 65.06 -18.33
N VAL A 11 -14.82 65.82 -18.28
CA VAL A 11 -15.86 65.65 -17.26
C VAL A 11 -16.72 64.41 -17.54
N ALA A 12 -16.96 64.07 -18.81
CA ALA A 12 -17.67 62.84 -19.18
C ALA A 12 -16.83 61.56 -18.91
N PHE A 13 -15.50 61.59 -19.10
CA PHE A 13 -14.63 60.46 -18.73
C PHE A 13 -14.42 60.34 -17.22
N GLY A 14 -14.40 61.46 -16.48
CA GLY A 14 -14.33 61.45 -15.01
C GLY A 14 -15.62 60.94 -14.35
N ALA A 15 -16.79 61.19 -14.94
CA ALA A 15 -18.07 60.69 -14.44
C ALA A 15 -18.29 59.19 -14.74
N PHE A 16 -17.78 58.67 -15.86
CA PHE A 16 -17.86 57.24 -16.19
C PHE A 16 -16.86 56.36 -15.41
N MET A 17 -15.79 56.94 -14.84
CA MET A 17 -14.87 56.22 -13.94
C MET A 17 -15.33 56.22 -12.47
N LEU A 18 -16.34 57.03 -12.12
CA LEU A 18 -16.88 57.09 -10.76
C LEU A 18 -18.28 56.43 -10.62
N SER A 19 -18.90 55.99 -11.71
CA SER A 19 -20.12 55.16 -11.68
C SER A 19 -19.86 53.67 -11.90
N ALA A 20 -18.60 53.22 -11.83
CA ALA A 20 -18.23 51.80 -11.78
C ALA A 20 -17.96 51.29 -10.36
N CYS A 21 -18.08 52.17 -9.36
CA CYS A 21 -18.04 51.83 -7.94
C CYS A 21 -19.24 52.48 -7.24
N GLU A 22 -20.45 51.99 -7.53
CA GLU A 22 -21.53 52.05 -6.56
C GLU A 22 -21.91 50.61 -6.22
N ASP A 23 -21.81 50.32 -4.93
CA ASP A 23 -21.87 49.02 -4.26
C ASP A 23 -23.14 48.22 -4.56
N ASP A 24 -22.98 46.90 -4.78
CA ASP A 24 -23.85 45.89 -4.14
C ASP A 24 -23.30 44.46 -4.22
N ASN A 25 -21.98 44.29 -4.18
CA ASN A 25 -21.39 43.05 -3.69
C ASN A 25 -20.41 43.45 -2.60
N LYS A 26 -20.94 43.70 -1.40
CA LYS A 26 -20.18 43.31 -0.22
C LYS A 26 -19.90 41.83 -0.43
N GLN A 27 -18.71 41.51 -0.93
CA GLN A 27 -18.16 40.18 -0.83
C GLN A 27 -18.06 40.00 0.68
N GLU A 28 -19.13 39.49 1.29
CA GLU A 28 -19.15 39.19 2.71
C GLU A 28 -17.89 38.37 2.93
N THR A 29 -17.01 38.85 3.81
CA THR A 29 -15.83 38.10 4.19
C THR A 29 -16.33 36.69 4.48
N PRO A 30 -15.86 35.67 3.73
CA PRO A 30 -16.44 34.34 3.81
C PRO A 30 -16.53 33.92 5.27
N GLN A 31 -17.74 33.67 5.76
CA GLN A 31 -17.95 33.41 7.17
C GLN A 31 -17.43 32.02 7.51
N LYS A 32 -16.81 31.91 8.69
CA LYS A 32 -16.35 30.63 9.23
C LYS A 32 -17.50 29.62 9.18
N PRO A 33 -17.31 28.42 8.59
CA PRO A 33 -18.33 27.39 8.56
C PRO A 33 -18.79 26.99 9.97
N VAL A 34 -20.09 26.72 10.12
CA VAL A 34 -20.68 26.23 11.36
C VAL A 34 -21.33 24.88 11.09
N VAL A 35 -20.88 23.85 11.79
CA VAL A 35 -21.48 22.51 11.74
C VAL A 35 -22.56 22.41 12.81
N THR A 36 -23.78 22.04 12.41
CA THR A 36 -24.88 21.78 13.35
C THR A 36 -25.16 20.29 13.47
N ALA A 37 -25.85 19.88 14.54
CA ALA A 37 -26.18 18.47 14.79
C ALA A 37 -27.05 17.82 13.69
N GLU A 38 -27.73 18.61 12.86
CA GLU A 38 -28.54 18.09 11.74
C GLU A 38 -27.69 17.88 10.46
N MET A 39 -26.48 18.43 10.43
CA MET A 39 -25.58 18.33 9.27
C MET A 39 -24.78 17.03 9.25
N TYR A 40 -24.80 16.24 10.33
CA TYR A 40 -24.03 15.01 10.39
C TYR A 40 -24.73 13.91 11.18
N SER A 41 -24.35 12.66 10.91
CA SER A 41 -24.75 11.51 11.72
C SER A 41 -23.64 10.47 11.75
N VAL A 42 -23.43 9.84 12.91
CA VAL A 42 -22.58 8.67 13.09
C VAL A 42 -23.46 7.57 13.68
N THR A 43 -23.69 6.51 12.92
CA THR A 43 -24.57 5.41 13.33
C THR A 43 -23.76 4.12 13.36
N ALA A 44 -23.56 3.56 14.55
CA ALA A 44 -22.81 2.34 14.75
C ALA A 44 -23.74 1.13 14.96
N ASN A 45 -23.45 0.05 14.25
CA ASN A 45 -23.94 -1.28 14.58
C ASN A 45 -22.90 -1.95 15.49
N ALA A 46 -23.17 -1.96 16.79
CA ALA A 46 -22.25 -2.52 17.77
C ALA A 46 -22.01 -4.03 17.60
N GLU A 47 -22.90 -4.77 16.93
CA GLU A 47 -22.76 -6.21 16.71
C GLU A 47 -21.87 -6.52 15.49
N THR A 48 -22.09 -5.83 14.37
CA THR A 48 -21.34 -6.07 13.12
C THR A 48 -20.07 -5.26 13.01
N GLY A 49 -19.92 -4.21 13.82
CA GLY A 49 -18.80 -3.28 13.71
C GLY A 49 -18.99 -2.20 12.64
N GLU A 50 -20.05 -2.27 11.84
CA GLU A 50 -20.30 -1.30 10.77
C GLU A 50 -20.74 0.05 11.34
N VAL A 51 -20.10 1.11 10.89
CA VAL A 51 -20.40 2.49 11.27
C VAL A 51 -20.59 3.33 10.03
N VAL A 52 -21.75 3.96 9.95
CA VAL A 52 -22.13 4.84 8.85
C VAL A 52 -21.92 6.30 9.26
N PHE A 53 -21.05 6.99 8.54
CA PHE A 53 -20.79 8.42 8.68
C PHE A 53 -21.52 9.15 7.55
N LYS A 54 -22.29 10.20 7.89
CA LYS A 54 -22.95 11.05 6.90
C LYS A 54 -22.76 12.51 7.22
N PHE A 55 -22.56 13.32 6.19
CA PHE A 55 -22.47 14.78 6.24
C PHE A 55 -23.29 15.44 5.12
N SER A 56 -24.25 16.27 5.50
CA SER A 56 -25.22 16.95 4.62
C SER A 56 -24.98 18.46 4.49
N GLY A 57 -23.87 19.00 5.01
CA GLY A 57 -23.55 20.43 4.91
C GLY A 57 -23.31 20.88 3.46
N ASN A 58 -24.21 21.71 2.92
CA ASN A 58 -24.11 22.22 1.55
C ASN A 58 -22.94 23.18 1.39
N GLY A 59 -22.16 23.01 0.31
CA GLY A 59 -20.99 23.86 0.03
C GLY A 59 -19.82 23.69 1.01
N LEU A 60 -19.87 22.66 1.85
CA LEU A 60 -18.84 22.32 2.82
C LEU A 60 -18.26 20.92 2.54
N SER A 61 -16.96 20.77 2.79
CA SER A 61 -16.23 19.50 2.71
C SER A 61 -15.93 18.97 4.12
N PRO A 62 -16.39 17.77 4.49
CA PRO A 62 -16.10 17.21 5.80
C PRO A 62 -14.68 16.66 5.88
N PHE A 63 -14.12 16.68 7.08
CA PHE A 63 -12.89 16.01 7.46
C PHE A 63 -13.15 15.31 8.79
N TRP A 64 -13.19 14.00 8.74
CA TRP A 64 -13.45 13.14 9.88
C TRP A 64 -12.13 12.67 10.46
N THR A 65 -12.03 12.69 11.79
CA THR A 65 -10.98 11.99 12.54
C THR A 65 -11.65 11.03 13.49
N VAL A 66 -11.32 9.74 13.39
CA VAL A 66 -11.74 8.71 14.33
C VAL A 66 -10.51 8.24 15.09
N VAL A 67 -10.63 8.18 16.42
CA VAL A 67 -9.65 7.63 17.33
C VAL A 67 -10.21 6.32 17.87
N ASP A 68 -9.50 5.24 17.61
CA ASP A 68 -9.88 3.92 18.07
C ASP A 68 -9.58 3.71 19.58
N PRO A 69 -9.95 2.56 20.16
CA PRO A 69 -9.63 2.26 21.56
C PRO A 69 -8.13 2.24 21.87
N THR A 70 -7.27 1.92 20.89
CA THR A 70 -5.81 1.85 21.05
C THR A 70 -5.15 3.24 21.03
N GLY A 71 -5.87 4.25 20.52
CA GLY A 71 -5.39 5.61 20.30
C GLY A 71 -4.95 5.87 18.86
N ALA A 72 -5.00 4.87 17.98
CA ALA A 72 -4.73 5.03 16.56
C ALA A 72 -5.78 5.94 15.91
N LYS A 73 -5.33 6.72 14.92
CA LYS A 73 -6.16 7.74 14.27
C LYS A 73 -6.37 7.40 12.81
N THR A 74 -7.63 7.37 12.39
CA THR A 74 -8.03 7.26 10.99
C THR A 74 -8.70 8.55 10.55
N THR A 75 -8.33 9.07 9.39
CA THR A 75 -8.96 10.27 8.81
C THR A 75 -9.56 9.97 7.43
N PHE A 76 -10.61 10.71 7.07
CA PHE A 76 -11.26 10.61 5.75
C PHE A 76 -12.13 11.84 5.48
N THR A 77 -12.52 12.06 4.22
CA THR A 77 -13.23 13.26 3.76
C THR A 77 -14.57 12.98 3.08
N ASP A 78 -15.01 11.72 3.07
CA ASP A 78 -16.25 11.32 2.44
C ASP A 78 -17.47 11.99 3.07
N ARG A 79 -18.44 12.34 2.21
CA ARG A 79 -19.74 12.86 2.67
C ARG A 79 -20.65 11.75 3.19
N GLU A 80 -20.51 10.55 2.67
CA GLU A 80 -21.22 9.37 3.15
C GLU A 80 -20.32 8.14 2.95
N VAL A 81 -19.99 7.45 4.04
CA VAL A 81 -19.14 6.26 4.00
C VAL A 81 -19.55 5.29 5.10
N THR A 82 -19.48 3.99 4.79
CA THR A 82 -19.59 2.92 5.78
C THR A 82 -18.20 2.36 6.02
N LYS A 83 -17.78 2.29 7.28
CA LYS A 83 -16.52 1.65 7.70
C LYS A 83 -16.83 0.55 8.70
N THR A 84 -16.09 -0.54 8.64
CA THR A 84 -16.21 -1.63 9.61
C THR A 84 -15.08 -1.50 10.63
N TYR A 85 -15.44 -1.49 11.90
CA TYR A 85 -14.54 -1.43 13.04
C TYR A 85 -14.67 -2.72 13.82
N VAL A 86 -13.56 -3.41 14.09
CA VAL A 86 -13.62 -4.72 14.77
C VAL A 86 -12.95 -4.72 16.14
N ILE A 87 -12.14 -3.70 16.47
CA ILE A 87 -11.63 -3.50 17.83
C ILE A 87 -12.80 -3.18 18.74
N LYS A 88 -13.14 -4.10 19.64
CA LYS A 88 -14.21 -3.87 20.61
C LYS A 88 -13.78 -2.79 21.59
N GLY A 89 -14.62 -1.77 21.76
CA GLY A 89 -14.29 -0.65 22.64
C GLY A 89 -15.05 0.63 22.32
N ALA A 90 -14.69 1.67 23.08
CA ALA A 90 -15.20 3.02 22.88
C ALA A 90 -14.32 3.76 21.88
N TYR A 91 -14.94 4.23 20.81
CA TYR A 91 -14.34 5.09 19.81
C TYR A 91 -14.70 6.55 20.10
N SER A 92 -13.77 7.45 19.80
CA SER A 92 -14.01 8.90 19.85
C SER A 92 -13.63 9.52 18.51
N GLY A 93 -14.09 10.73 18.25
CA GLY A 93 -13.72 11.40 17.01
C GLY A 93 -14.15 12.84 16.95
N ASN A 94 -13.67 13.53 15.92
CA ASN A 94 -14.10 14.88 15.59
C ASN A 94 -14.40 15.01 14.10
N LEU A 95 -15.34 15.91 13.81
CA LEU A 95 -15.69 16.36 12.47
C LEU A 95 -15.31 17.83 12.35
N ILE A 96 -14.54 18.17 11.31
CA ILE A 96 -14.27 19.54 10.88
C ILE A 96 -14.85 19.72 9.49
N ALA A 97 -15.51 20.85 9.22
CA ALA A 97 -15.99 21.19 7.89
C ALA A 97 -15.22 22.37 7.29
N TYR A 98 -14.78 22.22 6.05
CA TYR A 98 -14.07 23.24 5.28
C TYR A 98 -15.00 23.90 4.26
N GLY A 99 -14.89 25.22 4.14
CA GLY A 99 -15.57 26.01 3.11
C GLY A 99 -14.82 27.31 2.83
N ASP A 100 -15.43 28.22 2.08
CA ASP A 100 -14.79 29.47 1.63
C ASP A 100 -14.28 30.35 2.79
N GLY A 101 -14.90 30.23 3.99
CA GLY A 101 -14.50 30.91 5.23
C GLY A 101 -13.46 30.19 6.09
N GLY A 102 -12.81 29.16 5.57
CA GLY A 102 -11.83 28.35 6.29
C GLY A 102 -12.46 27.11 6.95
N GLN A 103 -11.99 26.76 8.16
CA GLN A 103 -12.43 25.58 8.88
C GLN A 103 -13.44 25.89 10.00
N SER A 104 -14.40 25.01 10.22
CA SER A 104 -15.32 25.08 11.36
C SER A 104 -14.61 24.84 12.70
N ASP A 105 -15.32 25.08 13.81
CA ASP A 105 -14.93 24.45 15.07
C ASP A 105 -15.12 22.93 14.98
N PRO A 106 -14.27 22.12 15.65
CA PRO A 106 -14.44 20.67 15.69
C PRO A 106 -15.73 20.29 16.43
N VAL A 107 -16.46 19.32 15.87
CA VAL A 107 -17.61 18.70 16.52
C VAL A 107 -17.24 17.29 16.95
N GLU A 108 -17.30 17.04 18.26
CA GLU A 108 -16.97 15.73 18.83
C GLU A 108 -18.12 14.72 18.66
N PHE A 109 -17.76 13.46 18.46
CA PHE A 109 -18.69 12.32 18.48
C PHE A 109 -18.04 11.10 19.15
N ASN A 110 -18.86 10.14 19.54
CA ASN A 110 -18.43 8.86 20.10
C ASN A 110 -19.37 7.74 19.64
N PHE A 111 -18.83 6.52 19.61
CA PHE A 111 -19.61 5.30 19.38
C PHE A 111 -18.92 4.10 20.06
N THR A 112 -19.61 2.98 20.16
CA THR A 112 -19.07 1.77 20.80
C THR A 112 -19.28 0.58 19.89
N ILE A 113 -18.24 -0.26 19.80
CA ILE A 113 -18.25 -1.50 19.03
C ILE A 113 -18.12 -2.66 20.00
N GLY A 114 -19.02 -3.64 19.86
CA GLY A 114 -19.06 -4.84 20.66
C GLY A 114 -19.28 -4.60 22.15
N THR A 115 -19.20 -5.70 22.91
CA THR A 115 -19.06 -5.65 24.37
C THR A 115 -17.57 -5.68 24.69
N TYR A 116 -17.12 -4.73 25.50
CA TYR A 116 -15.73 -4.67 25.97
C TYR A 116 -15.71 -4.56 27.50
N ASP A 117 -14.58 -4.92 28.10
CA ASP A 117 -14.37 -4.81 29.54
C ASP A 117 -13.55 -3.55 29.84
N PRO A 118 -14.13 -2.52 30.48
CA PRO A 118 -13.44 -1.28 30.78
C PRO A 118 -12.33 -1.43 31.82
N SER A 119 -12.19 -2.60 32.46
CA SER A 119 -11.06 -2.90 33.36
C SER A 119 -9.80 -3.38 32.64
N LEU A 120 -9.89 -3.71 31.35
CA LEU A 120 -8.77 -4.16 30.54
C LEU A 120 -8.23 -3.00 29.70
N SER A 121 -6.96 -3.09 29.27
CA SER A 121 -6.42 -2.16 28.27
C SER A 121 -7.13 -2.35 26.92
N ALA A 122 -6.92 -1.43 25.97
CA ALA A 122 -7.46 -1.57 24.62
C ALA A 122 -6.89 -2.80 23.89
N THR A 123 -5.58 -2.98 23.96
CA THR A 123 -4.88 -4.14 23.39
C THR A 123 -5.34 -5.43 24.04
N GLU A 124 -5.53 -5.46 25.37
CA GLU A 124 -6.04 -6.66 26.04
C GLU A 124 -7.50 -6.95 25.65
N ASN A 125 -8.35 -5.92 25.51
CA ASN A 125 -9.70 -6.06 24.97
C ASN A 125 -9.70 -6.59 23.52
N LEU A 126 -8.76 -6.14 22.69
CA LEU A 126 -8.57 -6.66 21.33
C LEU A 126 -8.28 -8.17 21.40
N LEU A 127 -7.23 -8.57 22.13
CA LEU A 127 -6.83 -9.98 22.22
C LEU A 127 -7.98 -10.91 22.62
N VAL A 128 -8.78 -10.52 23.61
CA VAL A 128 -9.92 -11.34 24.10
C VAL A 128 -11.22 -11.16 23.30
N SER A 129 -11.22 -10.34 22.26
CA SER A 129 -12.44 -9.97 21.55
C SER A 129 -12.98 -11.11 20.67
N THR A 130 -12.12 -12.00 20.18
CA THR A 130 -12.47 -12.99 19.16
C THR A 130 -11.50 -14.17 19.20
N THR A 131 -11.82 -15.19 18.40
CA THR A 131 -10.87 -16.18 17.91
C THR A 131 -10.04 -15.57 16.78
N TRP A 132 -8.75 -15.90 16.77
CA TRP A 132 -7.75 -15.43 15.83
C TRP A 132 -7.22 -16.58 14.97
N LYS A 133 -6.81 -16.27 13.74
CA LYS A 133 -6.10 -17.18 12.84
C LYS A 133 -4.85 -16.51 12.30
N ILE A 134 -3.87 -17.31 11.87
CA ILE A 134 -2.64 -16.80 11.26
C ILE A 134 -2.94 -16.37 9.83
N ARG A 135 -2.53 -15.15 9.47
CA ARG A 135 -2.58 -14.64 8.09
C ARG A 135 -1.21 -14.74 7.43
N PHE A 136 -0.20 -14.22 8.10
CA PHE A 136 1.18 -14.21 7.64
C PHE A 136 2.12 -14.68 8.74
N TYR A 137 3.26 -15.21 8.34
CA TYR A 137 4.41 -15.44 9.20
C TYR A 137 5.68 -14.96 8.49
N GLY A 138 6.70 -14.59 9.23
CA GLY A 138 7.88 -13.98 8.61
C GLY A 138 9.01 -13.69 9.58
N TRP A 139 10.01 -13.00 9.05
CA TRP A 139 11.18 -12.52 9.77
C TRP A 139 11.43 -11.08 9.41
N CYS A 140 11.88 -10.31 10.39
CA CYS A 140 12.38 -8.97 10.17
C CYS A 140 13.67 -8.74 10.95
N GLY A 141 14.46 -7.79 10.50
CA GLY A 141 15.71 -7.40 11.16
C GLY A 141 16.24 -6.07 10.67
N GLY A 142 17.36 -5.65 11.26
CA GLY A 142 17.99 -4.37 10.95
C GLY A 142 17.28 -3.15 11.54
N GLU A 143 17.90 -1.97 11.40
CA GLU A 143 17.40 -0.69 11.87
C GLU A 143 17.58 0.40 10.79
N GLY A 144 16.66 1.36 10.72
CA GLY A 144 16.79 2.51 9.83
C GLY A 144 16.76 2.12 8.35
N GLU A 145 17.81 2.47 7.60
CA GLU A 145 17.94 2.18 6.17
C GLU A 145 18.25 0.70 5.90
N ASP A 146 18.76 -0.03 6.90
CA ASP A 146 19.09 -1.47 6.81
C ASP A 146 17.93 -2.39 7.24
N PHE A 147 16.75 -1.82 7.50
CA PHE A 147 15.58 -2.60 7.89
C PHE A 147 15.12 -3.50 6.73
N TRP A 148 14.95 -4.79 7.04
CA TRP A 148 14.41 -5.77 6.11
C TRP A 148 13.25 -6.55 6.74
N ASP A 149 12.32 -6.98 5.90
CA ASP A 149 11.14 -7.74 6.28
C ASP A 149 10.81 -8.74 5.17
N TYR A 150 10.66 -10.00 5.54
CA TYR A 150 10.23 -11.09 4.68
C TYR A 150 9.05 -11.82 5.33
N HIS A 151 7.97 -12.01 4.59
CA HIS A 151 6.82 -12.78 5.06
C HIS A 151 6.19 -13.62 3.97
N GLU A 152 5.51 -14.66 4.43
CA GLU A 152 4.71 -15.55 3.62
C GLU A 152 3.30 -15.66 4.18
N LYS A 153 2.36 -15.94 3.29
CA LYS A 153 1.00 -16.30 3.67
C LYS A 153 1.01 -17.61 4.44
N ALA A 154 0.18 -17.70 5.48
CA ALA A 154 -0.05 -18.95 6.19
C ALA A 154 -0.43 -20.06 5.17
N PRO A 155 0.25 -21.22 5.20
CA PRO A 155 -0.01 -22.29 4.26
C PRO A 155 -1.36 -22.95 4.55
N ALA A 156 -1.84 -23.74 3.58
CA ALA A 156 -3.15 -24.36 3.64
C ALA A 156 -3.37 -25.25 4.88
N HIS A 157 -2.33 -25.94 5.36
CA HIS A 157 -2.41 -26.83 6.54
C HIS A 157 -2.39 -26.10 7.88
N ALA A 158 -2.19 -24.78 7.89
CA ALA A 158 -2.33 -23.91 9.07
C ALA A 158 -3.55 -22.99 8.94
N ALA A 159 -4.36 -23.15 7.89
CA ALA A 159 -5.49 -22.26 7.61
C ALA A 159 -6.67 -22.47 8.57
N ASP A 160 -6.78 -23.66 9.16
CA ASP A 160 -7.77 -24.02 10.18
C ASP A 160 -7.26 -23.83 11.62
N ASP A 161 -6.00 -23.39 11.82
CA ASP A 161 -5.47 -23.05 13.14
C ASP A 161 -6.24 -21.90 13.79
N ARG A 162 -6.59 -22.06 15.07
CA ARG A 162 -7.34 -21.07 15.86
C ARG A 162 -6.71 -20.80 17.20
N MET A 163 -6.58 -19.52 17.53
CA MET A 163 -6.08 -19.03 18.81
C MET A 163 -7.17 -18.24 19.53
N THR A 164 -7.45 -18.59 20.77
CA THR A 164 -8.40 -17.86 21.62
C THR A 164 -7.74 -17.44 22.91
N PHE A 165 -7.69 -16.13 23.14
CA PHE A 165 -7.24 -15.53 24.40
C PHE A 165 -8.46 -15.27 25.27
N LYS A 166 -8.51 -15.86 26.47
CA LYS A 166 -9.61 -15.63 27.42
C LYS A 166 -9.15 -14.79 28.59
N LYS A 167 -10.06 -13.96 29.09
CA LYS A 167 -9.87 -13.21 30.33
C LYS A 167 -9.49 -14.16 31.48
N GLY A 168 -8.49 -13.78 32.26
CA GLY A 168 -7.95 -14.60 33.35
C GLY A 168 -6.79 -15.50 32.94
N GLY A 169 -6.32 -15.40 31.69
CA GLY A 169 -5.08 -16.01 31.22
C GLY A 169 -5.20 -17.41 30.65
N GLU A 170 -6.41 -17.93 30.46
CA GLU A 170 -6.63 -19.17 29.71
C GLU A 170 -6.35 -18.93 28.22
N PHE A 171 -5.53 -19.79 27.63
CA PHE A 171 -5.19 -19.76 26.20
C PHE A 171 -5.61 -21.09 25.56
N VAL A 172 -6.26 -21.02 24.40
CA VAL A 172 -6.63 -22.19 23.61
C VAL A 172 -6.00 -22.05 22.24
N LEU A 173 -5.17 -23.03 21.87
CA LEU A 173 -4.64 -23.21 20.52
C LEU A 173 -5.22 -24.51 19.97
N ASP A 174 -5.99 -24.39 18.90
CA ASP A 174 -6.54 -25.50 18.12
C ASP A 174 -5.78 -25.53 16.79
N LEU A 175 -5.01 -26.60 16.54
CA LEU A 175 -4.21 -26.77 15.31
C LEU A 175 -4.97 -27.52 14.21
N GLY A 176 -6.31 -27.54 14.31
CA GLY A 176 -7.14 -28.16 13.29
C GLY A 176 -6.92 -29.66 13.12
N GLU A 177 -7.17 -30.15 11.90
CA GLU A 177 -7.04 -31.57 11.57
C GLU A 177 -5.58 -31.99 11.35
N ASP A 178 -4.78 -31.14 10.71
CA ASP A 178 -3.42 -31.47 10.26
C ASP A 178 -2.41 -31.47 11.41
N LYS A 179 -2.58 -30.59 12.42
CA LYS A 179 -1.67 -30.46 13.57
C LYS A 179 -0.21 -30.22 13.17
N ILE A 180 -0.02 -29.51 12.06
CA ILE A 180 1.29 -29.20 11.51
C ILE A 180 1.66 -27.77 11.92
N VAL A 181 2.83 -27.60 12.53
CA VAL A 181 3.32 -26.29 12.99
C VAL A 181 4.66 -26.00 12.33
N TYR A 182 4.84 -24.76 11.85
CA TYR A 182 6.15 -24.28 11.46
C TYR A 182 7.03 -24.04 12.70
N ASN A 183 8.25 -24.55 12.66
CA ASN A 183 9.29 -24.24 13.64
C ASN A 183 10.59 -23.92 12.90
N ASP A 184 11.13 -22.72 13.07
CA ASP A 184 12.33 -22.26 12.36
C ASP A 184 13.56 -23.17 12.57
N ASP A 185 13.65 -23.88 13.72
CA ASP A 185 14.75 -24.82 13.97
C ASP A 185 14.65 -26.12 13.16
N TYR A 186 13.43 -26.50 12.73
CA TYR A 186 13.13 -27.85 12.20
C TYR A 186 12.28 -27.87 10.92
N GLY A 187 11.79 -26.73 10.46
CA GLY A 187 10.75 -26.63 9.43
C GLY A 187 9.38 -27.09 9.94
N TRP A 188 8.64 -27.81 9.09
CA TRP A 188 7.30 -28.29 9.41
C TRP A 188 7.33 -29.49 10.37
N VAL A 189 6.71 -29.31 11.53
CA VAL A 189 6.59 -30.33 12.58
C VAL A 189 5.18 -30.92 12.54
N GLU A 190 5.08 -32.20 12.17
CA GLU A 190 3.83 -32.96 12.17
C GLU A 190 3.43 -33.41 13.60
N ASP A 191 2.13 -33.62 13.83
CA ASP A 191 1.56 -34.12 15.09
C ASP A 191 1.95 -33.30 16.34
N MET A 192 2.08 -31.98 16.19
CA MET A 192 2.48 -31.08 17.26
C MET A 192 1.51 -31.20 18.46
N GLN A 193 2.08 -31.43 19.65
CA GLN A 193 1.30 -31.62 20.87
C GLN A 193 1.08 -30.27 21.56
N VAL A 194 -0.16 -29.78 21.49
CA VAL A 194 -0.57 -28.58 22.23
C VAL A 194 -0.87 -28.92 23.68
N SER A 195 -0.32 -28.13 24.61
CA SER A 195 -0.63 -28.27 26.02
C SER A 195 -2.07 -27.84 26.31
N ALA A 196 -2.86 -28.73 26.91
CA ALA A 196 -4.21 -28.42 27.39
C ALA A 196 -4.23 -27.40 28.56
N ASN A 197 -3.07 -27.09 29.13
CA ASN A 197 -2.93 -26.13 30.24
C ASN A 197 -2.28 -24.82 29.80
N ALA A 198 -2.08 -24.60 28.50
CA ALA A 198 -1.43 -23.41 27.99
C ALA A 198 -2.11 -22.13 28.49
N LYS A 199 -1.29 -21.13 28.79
CA LYS A 199 -1.74 -19.85 29.34
C LYS A 199 -1.08 -18.68 28.63
N TRP A 200 -1.69 -17.52 28.80
CA TRP A 200 -1.15 -16.24 28.33
C TRP A 200 -1.32 -15.17 29.41
N ALA A 201 -0.53 -14.10 29.31
CA ALA A 201 -0.70 -12.88 30.07
C ALA A 201 -0.33 -11.66 29.22
N TYR A 202 -1.10 -10.59 29.35
CA TYR A 202 -0.71 -9.28 28.84
C TYR A 202 0.30 -8.64 29.79
N VAL A 203 1.42 -8.17 29.24
CA VAL A 203 2.51 -7.55 29.99
C VAL A 203 2.85 -6.22 29.34
N LYS A 204 2.98 -5.16 30.14
CA LYS A 204 3.43 -3.85 29.67
C LYS A 204 4.76 -3.51 30.33
N GLU A 205 5.77 -3.21 29.50
CA GLU A 205 7.11 -2.82 29.94
C GLU A 205 7.46 -1.46 29.31
N GLY A 206 7.28 -0.39 30.08
CA GLY A 206 7.39 0.97 29.55
C GLY A 206 6.27 1.24 28.54
N ASP A 207 6.66 1.63 27.32
CA ASP A 207 5.75 1.91 26.22
C ASP A 207 5.47 0.68 25.33
N LEU A 208 6.14 -0.44 25.59
CA LEU A 208 6.01 -1.68 24.83
C LEU A 208 4.99 -2.63 25.47
N GLU A 209 4.21 -3.29 24.64
CA GLU A 209 3.14 -4.21 25.02
C GLU A 209 3.45 -5.62 24.53
N PHE A 210 3.27 -6.62 25.38
CA PHE A 210 3.68 -8.00 25.13
C PHE A 210 2.58 -9.00 25.49
N ILE A 211 2.62 -10.16 24.83
CA ILE A 211 2.00 -11.39 25.29
C ILE A 211 3.09 -12.30 25.86
N GLN A 212 2.91 -12.76 27.09
CA GLN A 212 3.73 -13.81 27.69
C GLN A 212 2.97 -15.13 27.68
N PHE A 213 3.45 -16.11 26.94
CA PHE A 213 2.92 -17.48 27.01
C PHE A 213 3.53 -18.25 28.18
N SER A 214 2.81 -19.26 28.68
CA SER A 214 3.29 -20.19 29.70
C SER A 214 2.56 -21.53 29.62
N ASP A 215 3.05 -22.52 30.38
CA ASP A 215 2.47 -23.87 30.49
C ASP A 215 2.29 -24.60 29.13
N GLY A 216 3.19 -24.36 28.19
CA GLY A 216 3.24 -24.92 26.83
C GLY A 216 2.56 -24.08 25.75
N GLY A 217 2.28 -22.79 26.01
CA GLY A 217 1.63 -21.90 25.04
C GLY A 217 2.59 -21.31 24.01
N PHE A 218 2.07 -21.05 22.81
CA PHE A 218 2.74 -20.39 21.67
C PHE A 218 1.70 -19.98 20.60
N PRO A 219 2.03 -19.11 19.63
CA PRO A 219 1.06 -18.55 18.69
C PRO A 219 0.94 -19.33 17.37
N GLY A 220 0.81 -20.67 17.44
CA GLY A 220 0.59 -21.55 16.28
C GLY A 220 1.80 -21.78 15.37
N MET A 221 2.69 -20.79 15.18
CA MET A 221 4.00 -20.95 14.53
C MET A 221 5.13 -20.44 15.43
N LEU A 222 6.33 -20.98 15.22
CA LEU A 222 7.46 -20.82 16.13
C LEU A 222 8.72 -20.32 15.42
N GLY A 223 9.34 -19.28 15.98
CA GLY A 223 10.70 -18.84 15.61
C GLY A 223 11.81 -19.68 16.28
N GLY A 224 11.57 -20.98 16.47
CA GLY A 224 12.45 -21.90 17.19
C GLY A 224 11.82 -22.49 18.47
N ASP A 225 12.45 -23.53 19.02
CA ASP A 225 11.95 -24.26 20.21
C ASP A 225 11.83 -23.37 21.45
N ALA A 226 12.74 -22.40 21.58
CA ALA A 226 12.74 -21.45 22.68
C ALA A 226 11.54 -20.49 22.65
N ALA A 227 10.81 -20.42 21.54
CA ALA A 227 9.63 -19.58 21.38
C ALA A 227 8.40 -20.15 22.13
N VAL A 228 8.43 -21.43 22.55
CA VAL A 228 7.40 -21.99 23.44
C VAL A 228 7.53 -21.40 24.85
N ASN A 229 6.43 -20.90 25.42
CA ASN A 229 6.41 -20.13 26.67
C ASN A 229 7.19 -18.82 26.62
N ALA A 230 7.49 -18.30 25.42
CA ALA A 230 8.21 -17.05 25.29
C ALA A 230 7.30 -15.84 25.47
N LYS A 231 7.97 -14.68 25.55
CA LYS A 231 7.35 -13.36 25.48
C LYS A 231 7.41 -12.87 24.04
N TYR A 232 6.29 -12.38 23.53
CA TYR A 232 6.14 -11.84 22.19
C TYR A 232 5.75 -10.37 22.29
N LEU A 233 6.43 -9.51 21.55
CA LEU A 233 6.07 -8.10 21.42
C LEU A 233 4.86 -7.96 20.50
N ILE A 234 3.88 -7.16 20.91
CA ILE A 234 2.69 -6.85 20.12
C ILE A 234 3.01 -5.59 19.30
N LYS A 235 2.87 -5.70 17.97
CA LYS A 235 3.11 -4.61 17.00
C LYS A 235 2.05 -4.64 15.90
N ASP A 236 2.07 -3.62 15.05
CA ASP A 236 1.24 -3.48 13.85
C ASP A 236 -0.24 -3.73 14.15
N ILE A 237 -0.68 -3.12 15.25
CA ILE A 237 -2.07 -3.20 15.71
C ILE A 237 -2.89 -2.33 14.76
N GLU A 238 -3.61 -3.00 13.88
CA GLU A 238 -4.55 -2.42 12.94
C GLU A 238 -5.98 -2.74 13.36
N ALA A 239 -6.95 -2.25 12.59
CA ALA A 239 -8.35 -2.50 12.88
C ALA A 239 -8.66 -4.01 13.01
N ASP A 240 -8.15 -4.82 12.09
CA ASP A 240 -8.44 -6.25 11.91
C ASP A 240 -7.20 -7.15 11.93
N SER A 241 -6.07 -6.65 12.44
CA SER A 241 -4.87 -7.47 12.62
C SER A 241 -3.97 -6.97 13.73
N PHE A 242 -3.11 -7.85 14.23
CA PHE A 242 -1.91 -7.47 14.97
C PHE A 242 -0.83 -8.52 14.74
N SER A 243 0.42 -8.13 14.95
CA SER A 243 1.57 -9.02 14.81
C SER A 243 2.20 -9.34 16.16
N LEU A 244 2.61 -10.58 16.34
CA LEU A 244 3.36 -11.07 17.50
C LEU A 244 4.81 -11.34 17.10
N TYR A 245 5.72 -10.53 17.60
CA TYR A 245 7.16 -10.62 17.32
C TYR A 245 7.90 -11.36 18.44
N TYR A 246 8.61 -12.42 18.06
CA TYR A 246 9.55 -13.14 18.91
C TYR A 246 10.97 -12.76 18.50
N GLU A 247 11.68 -12.10 19.41
CA GLU A 247 13.10 -11.78 19.25
C GLU A 247 13.91 -13.08 19.31
N GLN A 248 14.46 -13.49 18.17
CA GLN A 248 15.31 -14.69 18.10
C GLN A 248 16.74 -14.34 18.52
N ASN A 249 17.20 -13.15 18.17
CA ASN A 249 18.48 -12.55 18.56
C ASN A 249 18.44 -11.02 18.39
N GLU A 250 19.55 -10.34 18.67
CA GLU A 250 19.66 -8.87 18.63
C GLU A 250 19.38 -8.26 17.24
N GLU A 251 19.51 -9.04 16.17
CA GLU A 251 19.41 -8.57 14.77
C GLU A 251 18.14 -9.06 14.06
N GLN A 252 17.43 -10.05 14.62
CA GLN A 252 16.33 -10.74 13.95
C GLN A 252 15.19 -11.10 14.89
N SER A 253 13.96 -10.86 14.42
CA SER A 253 12.73 -11.35 15.03
C SER A 253 11.94 -12.21 14.05
N PHE A 254 11.38 -13.32 14.54
CA PHE A 254 10.32 -14.05 13.87
C PHE A 254 8.98 -13.43 14.25
N TYR A 255 8.01 -13.38 13.34
CA TYR A 255 6.69 -12.88 13.68
C TYR A 255 5.56 -13.64 13.00
N VAL A 256 4.37 -13.54 13.62
CA VAL A 256 3.11 -13.98 13.04
C VAL A 256 2.10 -12.85 13.08
N THR A 257 1.42 -12.61 11.95
CA THR A 257 0.30 -11.66 11.86
C THR A 257 -1.01 -12.42 12.04
N LEU A 258 -1.78 -12.01 13.03
CA LEU A 258 -3.05 -12.60 13.40
C LEU A 258 -4.20 -11.72 12.92
N VAL A 259 -5.23 -12.38 12.38
CA VAL A 259 -6.50 -11.73 11.98
C VAL A 259 -7.69 -12.44 12.63
N PRO A 260 -8.84 -11.79 12.79
CA PRO A 260 -10.04 -12.43 13.30
C PRO A 260 -10.43 -13.65 12.46
N GLU A 261 -11.04 -14.65 13.09
CA GLU A 261 -11.48 -15.86 12.39
C GLU A 261 -12.40 -15.56 11.19
N TYR A 262 -13.30 -14.58 11.36
CA TYR A 262 -14.24 -14.11 10.34
C TYR A 262 -13.61 -13.17 9.30
N PHE A 263 -12.31 -12.88 9.40
CA PHE A 263 -11.60 -12.11 8.37
C PHE A 263 -11.63 -12.90 7.06
N GLU A 264 -12.23 -12.33 6.02
CA GLU A 264 -12.09 -12.85 4.67
C GLU A 264 -11.00 -12.05 3.99
N GLU A 265 -10.07 -12.74 3.32
CA GLU A 265 -9.11 -12.05 2.47
C GLU A 265 -9.89 -11.21 1.46
N PRO A 266 -9.58 -9.91 1.34
CA PRO A 266 -10.17 -9.12 0.28
C PRO A 266 -9.92 -9.85 -1.03
N ALA A 267 -10.98 -10.02 -1.82
CA ALA A 267 -10.86 -10.65 -3.12
C ALA A 267 -9.75 -9.90 -3.87
N PHE A 268 -8.76 -10.64 -4.37
CA PHE A 268 -7.77 -10.04 -5.25
C PHE A 268 -8.51 -9.56 -6.50
N GLU A 269 -8.66 -8.24 -6.62
CA GLU A 269 -9.26 -7.59 -7.77
C GLU A 269 -8.13 -7.15 -8.69
N TRP A 270 -8.07 -7.76 -9.87
CA TRP A 270 -7.22 -7.28 -10.95
C TRP A 270 -7.56 -5.80 -11.23
N PRO A 271 -6.55 -4.93 -11.43
CA PRO A 271 -6.79 -3.60 -11.95
C PRO A 271 -7.65 -3.67 -13.23
N THR A 272 -8.73 -2.89 -13.27
CA THR A 272 -9.59 -2.82 -14.45
C THR A 272 -8.91 -2.05 -15.58
N ALA A 273 -9.31 -2.26 -16.83
CA ALA A 273 -8.76 -1.49 -17.94
C ALA A 273 -8.96 0.04 -17.78
N GLU A 274 -10.07 0.46 -17.16
CA GLU A 274 -10.33 1.87 -16.84
C GLU A 274 -9.36 2.40 -15.78
N ALA A 275 -9.18 1.68 -14.66
CA ALA A 275 -8.26 2.07 -13.60
C ALA A 275 -6.80 2.10 -14.10
N THR A 276 -6.38 1.11 -14.88
CA THR A 276 -5.06 1.09 -15.53
C THR A 276 -4.89 2.27 -16.49
N THR A 277 -5.90 2.57 -17.31
CA THR A 277 -5.84 3.70 -18.24
C THR A 277 -5.72 5.01 -17.48
N GLN A 278 -6.50 5.21 -16.42
CA GLN A 278 -6.42 6.40 -15.56
C GLN A 278 -5.08 6.51 -14.81
N ALA A 279 -4.51 5.37 -14.41
CA ALA A 279 -3.23 5.35 -13.73
C ALA A 279 -2.11 5.80 -14.67
N LEU A 280 -2.09 5.34 -15.92
CA LEU A 280 -1.00 5.59 -16.88
C LEU A 280 -1.18 6.87 -17.70
N SER A 281 -2.39 7.17 -18.16
CA SER A 281 -2.65 8.18 -19.21
C SER A 281 -2.22 9.59 -18.80
N GLY A 282 -1.38 10.19 -19.64
CA GLY A 282 -0.82 11.52 -19.48
C GLY A 282 0.32 11.62 -18.47
N LYS A 283 0.87 10.51 -17.97
CA LYS A 283 1.88 10.50 -16.91
C LYS A 283 3.23 9.95 -17.36
N THR A 284 4.26 10.36 -16.62
CA THR A 284 5.62 9.87 -16.75
C THR A 284 5.99 9.05 -15.53
N PHE A 285 6.70 7.94 -15.73
CA PHE A 285 7.11 7.01 -14.68
C PHE A 285 8.60 6.74 -14.77
N LYS A 286 9.26 6.61 -13.62
CA LYS A 286 10.52 5.87 -13.50
C LYS A 286 10.24 4.38 -13.62
N VAL A 287 11.18 3.68 -14.23
CA VAL A 287 11.10 2.24 -14.43
C VAL A 287 12.12 1.59 -13.52
N SER A 288 11.66 0.65 -12.68
CA SER A 288 12.55 -0.23 -11.93
C SER A 288 12.15 -1.66 -12.21
N ASP A 289 13.10 -2.47 -12.66
CA ASP A 289 12.90 -3.90 -12.85
C ASP A 289 13.17 -4.66 -11.55
N TYR A 290 12.45 -5.75 -11.32
CA TYR A 290 12.58 -6.58 -10.13
C TYR A 290 12.42 -8.07 -10.46
N GLY A 291 13.56 -8.77 -10.50
CA GLY A 291 13.67 -10.20 -10.20
C GLY A 291 13.01 -11.21 -11.14
N TRP A 292 13.54 -12.43 -11.08
CA TRP A 292 13.15 -13.61 -11.84
C TRP A 292 12.20 -14.49 -11.02
N TRP A 293 11.28 -15.21 -11.68
CA TRP A 293 10.51 -16.28 -11.05
C TRP A 293 11.13 -17.67 -11.31
N GLY A 294 11.67 -18.30 -10.26
CA GLY A 294 12.13 -19.70 -10.22
C GLY A 294 12.76 -20.07 -8.86
N GLU A 295 12.26 -21.12 -8.18
CA GLU A 295 12.69 -21.69 -6.87
C GLU A 295 13.19 -20.74 -5.75
N GLY A 296 12.78 -19.47 -5.75
CA GLY A 296 13.02 -18.54 -4.66
C GLY A 296 13.08 -17.10 -5.15
N TRP A 297 12.52 -16.17 -4.37
CA TRP A 297 12.71 -14.74 -4.59
C TRP A 297 14.20 -14.42 -4.41
N GLN A 298 14.91 -14.06 -5.48
CA GLN A 298 16.21 -13.40 -5.32
C GLN A 298 15.97 -11.89 -5.27
N TYR A 299 15.98 -11.38 -4.04
CA TYR A 299 16.04 -9.96 -3.72
C TYR A 299 17.39 -9.45 -4.25
N PHE A 300 17.41 -8.49 -5.18
CA PHE A 300 18.60 -7.65 -5.34
C PHE A 300 18.58 -6.68 -4.16
N ALA A 301 19.09 -7.14 -3.03
CA ALA A 301 19.31 -6.28 -1.88
C ALA A 301 20.40 -5.31 -2.28
N VAL A 302 20.12 -4.02 -2.16
CA VAL A 302 21.18 -3.03 -1.98
C VAL A 302 21.79 -3.37 -0.62
N SER A 303 22.75 -4.29 -0.62
CA SER A 303 23.55 -4.60 0.56
C SER A 303 24.72 -3.63 0.58
N ASP A 304 24.86 -2.90 1.67
CA ASP A 304 25.89 -1.87 1.87
C ASP A 304 27.30 -2.40 1.56
N GLY A 305 27.90 -1.86 0.50
CA GLY A 305 29.34 -1.97 0.24
C GLY A 305 29.76 -2.14 -1.22
N GLU A 306 28.92 -2.69 -2.08
CA GLU A 306 29.23 -2.86 -3.51
C GLU A 306 28.00 -2.55 -4.37
N GLU A 307 28.15 -1.46 -5.13
CA GLU A 307 27.37 -0.88 -6.23
C GLU A 307 25.82 -0.87 -6.15
N GLU A 308 25.30 0.33 -6.38
CA GLU A 308 23.90 0.70 -6.58
C GLU A 308 23.12 -0.37 -7.39
N LEU A 309 21.79 -0.51 -7.15
CA LEU A 309 20.85 -1.15 -8.11
C LEU A 309 21.42 -0.96 -9.51
N PRO A 310 21.65 -2.01 -10.34
CA PRO A 310 22.44 -1.86 -11.56
C PRO A 310 22.04 -0.53 -12.19
N LEU A 311 22.99 0.42 -12.19
CA LEU A 311 22.90 1.90 -12.21
C LEU A 311 22.16 2.49 -13.43
N ILE A 312 21.37 1.65 -14.06
CA ILE A 312 21.10 1.54 -15.47
C ILE A 312 19.66 1.92 -15.78
N VAL A 313 18.73 1.81 -14.82
CA VAL A 313 17.30 2.13 -15.03
C VAL A 313 16.73 3.21 -14.10
N THR A 314 17.41 3.62 -13.03
CA THR A 314 16.93 4.69 -12.12
C THR A 314 16.76 6.04 -12.83
N ASN A 315 17.50 6.25 -13.91
CA ASN A 315 17.39 7.44 -14.74
C ASN A 315 16.40 7.31 -15.90
N ASP A 316 15.97 6.10 -16.23
CA ASP A 316 15.04 5.86 -17.33
C ASP A 316 13.62 6.25 -16.96
N SER A 317 12.87 6.71 -17.96
CA SER A 317 11.47 7.02 -17.79
C SER A 317 10.63 6.67 -19.00
N ILE A 318 9.39 6.30 -18.73
CA ILE A 318 8.37 6.01 -19.73
C ILE A 318 7.21 6.99 -19.55
N THR A 319 6.77 7.61 -20.63
CA THR A 319 5.64 8.54 -20.66
C THR A 319 4.54 7.96 -21.52
N PHE A 320 3.38 7.77 -20.91
CA PHE A 320 2.17 7.29 -21.56
C PHE A 320 1.31 8.49 -21.94
N GLY A 321 1.49 9.02 -23.15
CA GLY A 321 0.75 10.17 -23.64
C GLY A 321 -0.76 9.90 -23.69
N ALA A 322 -1.58 10.89 -23.28
CA ALA A 322 -3.04 10.75 -23.26
C ALA A 322 -3.67 10.57 -24.65
N ASP A 323 -2.92 10.87 -25.70
CA ASP A 323 -3.27 10.65 -27.11
C ASP A 323 -2.89 9.24 -27.61
N GLY A 324 -2.37 8.38 -26.74
CA GLY A 324 -1.89 7.03 -27.07
C GLY A 324 -0.45 7.01 -27.57
N SER A 325 0.27 8.13 -27.56
CA SER A 325 1.71 8.16 -27.85
C SER A 325 2.51 7.59 -26.68
N LEU A 326 3.59 6.88 -26.99
CA LEU A 326 4.55 6.41 -26.00
C LEU A 326 5.87 7.17 -26.18
N THR A 327 6.43 7.71 -25.10
CA THR A 327 7.77 8.31 -25.13
C THR A 327 8.64 7.63 -24.10
N ILE A 328 9.86 7.30 -24.49
CA ILE A 328 10.83 6.63 -23.63
C ILE A 328 12.06 7.52 -23.57
N THR A 329 12.43 7.93 -22.38
CA THR A 329 13.61 8.75 -22.12
C THR A 329 14.62 7.90 -21.38
N LEU A 330 15.75 7.65 -22.02
CA LEU A 330 16.88 6.96 -21.43
C LEU A 330 17.72 7.94 -20.61
N GLY A 331 18.19 7.50 -19.45
CA GLY A 331 19.18 8.20 -18.65
C GLY A 331 20.54 8.34 -19.33
N VAL A 332 21.39 9.22 -18.79
CA VAL A 332 22.81 9.31 -19.17
C VAL A 332 23.58 8.16 -18.49
N ASP A 333 24.41 7.45 -19.25
CA ASP A 333 25.16 6.25 -18.80
C ASP A 333 26.30 6.57 -17.82
N ASP A 334 26.47 5.72 -16.80
CA ASP A 334 27.77 5.13 -16.45
C ASP A 334 27.85 3.75 -17.14
N PRO A 335 28.96 3.40 -17.83
CA PRO A 335 29.09 2.15 -18.56
C PRO A 335 29.21 0.93 -17.63
N LEU A 336 28.54 -0.17 -17.98
CA LEU A 336 28.78 -1.51 -17.43
C LEU A 336 30.22 -1.95 -17.74
N GLU A 337 31.10 -1.96 -16.74
CA GLU A 337 32.21 -2.91 -16.72
C GLU A 337 32.08 -3.80 -15.48
N GLU A 338 31.33 -4.90 -15.58
CA GLU A 338 31.68 -6.11 -14.85
C GLU A 338 31.03 -7.37 -15.48
N GLY A 339 31.83 -8.43 -15.67
CA GLY A 339 31.31 -9.80 -15.82
C GLY A 339 31.31 -10.44 -17.21
N GLY A 340 31.49 -9.73 -18.33
CA GLY A 340 31.68 -10.36 -19.65
C GLY A 340 30.41 -10.78 -20.40
N GLU A 341 29.24 -10.31 -20.00
CA GLU A 341 27.99 -10.44 -20.77
C GLU A 341 27.42 -9.04 -21.07
N SER A 342 27.28 -8.70 -22.34
CA SER A 342 26.95 -7.36 -22.81
C SER A 342 25.43 -7.11 -22.76
N ALA A 343 24.92 -6.34 -21.79
CA ALA A 343 23.56 -5.79 -21.90
C ALA A 343 23.55 -4.65 -22.94
N ALA A 344 22.72 -4.76 -23.98
CA ALA A 344 22.67 -3.77 -25.06
C ALA A 344 21.67 -2.64 -24.73
N ARG A 345 22.15 -1.38 -24.69
CA ARG A 345 21.31 -0.17 -24.63
C ARG A 345 21.20 0.50 -25.99
N ILE A 346 20.04 1.11 -26.25
CA ILE A 346 19.73 1.78 -27.51
C ILE A 346 20.11 3.27 -27.43
N TYR A 347 21.22 3.67 -28.04
CA TYR A 347 21.62 5.08 -28.13
C TYR A 347 21.37 5.67 -29.52
N ASN A 348 20.78 6.86 -29.60
CA ASN A 348 20.63 7.61 -30.85
C ASN A 348 21.90 8.37 -31.27
N ASP A 349 22.87 8.53 -30.37
CA ASP A 349 24.16 9.16 -30.66
C ASP A 349 25.27 8.12 -30.50
N GLY A 350 25.85 7.73 -31.64
CA GLY A 350 26.80 6.64 -31.75
C GLY A 350 27.94 6.71 -30.73
N VAL A 351 27.89 5.79 -29.77
CA VAL A 351 29.06 5.35 -29.00
C VAL A 351 29.17 3.83 -29.17
N SER A 352 30.40 3.41 -29.43
CA SER A 352 30.81 2.11 -29.95
C SER A 352 30.77 0.99 -28.92
N GLY A 353 30.08 -0.11 -29.23
CA GLY A 353 30.30 -1.39 -28.56
C GLY A 353 29.15 -2.40 -28.64
N GLY A 354 27.90 -1.94 -28.67
CA GLY A 354 26.70 -2.78 -28.77
C GLY A 354 25.90 -2.53 -30.05
N GLU A 355 25.04 -3.48 -30.41
CA GLU A 355 24.07 -3.27 -31.49
C GLU A 355 23.01 -2.25 -31.06
N VAL A 356 22.96 -1.13 -31.79
CA VAL A 356 21.97 -0.08 -31.59
C VAL A 356 20.68 -0.47 -32.31
N TYR A 357 19.62 -0.81 -31.55
CA TYR A 357 18.29 -0.99 -32.12
C TYR A 357 17.59 0.36 -32.29
N VAL A 358 17.70 0.98 -33.45
CA VAL A 358 16.93 2.21 -33.75
C VAL A 358 15.44 1.85 -33.77
N VAL A 359 14.65 2.43 -32.86
CA VAL A 359 13.19 2.38 -32.93
C VAL A 359 12.73 3.24 -34.10
N GLU A 360 12.59 2.65 -35.28
CA GLU A 360 11.95 3.28 -36.42
C GLU A 360 10.43 3.23 -36.24
N GLY A 361 9.82 4.31 -35.74
CA GLY A 361 8.37 4.37 -35.54
C GLY A 361 7.87 5.56 -34.71
N SER A 362 6.56 5.67 -34.59
CA SER A 362 5.90 6.53 -33.60
C SER A 362 5.20 5.61 -32.61
N PRO A 363 5.92 5.15 -31.57
CA PRO A 363 5.45 4.07 -30.70
C PRO A 363 4.16 4.48 -29.99
N LYS A 364 3.26 3.51 -29.86
CA LYS A 364 1.95 3.70 -29.24
C LYS A 364 1.72 2.73 -28.12
N TRP A 365 0.83 3.12 -27.23
CA TRP A 365 0.33 2.27 -26.17
C TRP A 365 -1.19 2.30 -26.12
N SER A 366 -1.76 1.26 -25.54
CA SER A 366 -3.16 1.17 -25.20
C SER A 366 -3.33 0.20 -24.02
N VAL A 367 -4.48 0.24 -23.36
CA VAL A 367 -4.88 -0.79 -22.41
C VAL A 367 -5.93 -1.66 -23.06
N ALA A 368 -5.76 -2.97 -22.95
CA ALA A 368 -6.76 -3.94 -23.34
C ALA A 368 -7.05 -4.87 -22.16
N GLU A 369 -8.18 -5.56 -22.25
CA GLU A 369 -8.65 -6.49 -21.23
C GLU A 369 -8.89 -7.86 -21.88
N ALA A 370 -8.45 -8.91 -21.21
CA ALA A 370 -8.78 -10.28 -21.54
C ALA A 370 -9.06 -11.05 -20.24
N ASP A 371 -10.16 -11.79 -20.21
CA ASP A 371 -10.55 -12.62 -19.07
C ASP A 371 -10.57 -11.87 -17.72
N GLY A 372 -10.96 -10.59 -17.74
CA GLY A 372 -11.03 -9.72 -16.56
C GLY A 372 -9.68 -9.17 -16.07
N VAL A 373 -8.61 -9.34 -16.86
CA VAL A 373 -7.26 -8.86 -16.56
C VAL A 373 -6.86 -7.77 -17.53
N ALA A 374 -6.48 -6.60 -17.00
CA ALA A 374 -5.94 -5.52 -17.81
C ALA A 374 -4.47 -5.75 -18.17
N PHE A 375 -4.11 -5.44 -19.41
CA PHE A 375 -2.71 -5.43 -19.85
C PHE A 375 -2.42 -4.20 -20.70
N VAL A 376 -1.19 -3.70 -20.59
CA VAL A 376 -0.65 -2.65 -21.46
C VAL A 376 -0.20 -3.30 -22.75
N GLN A 377 -0.72 -2.83 -23.88
CA GLN A 377 -0.36 -3.28 -25.20
C GLN A 377 0.42 -2.19 -25.93
N PHE A 378 1.60 -2.56 -26.42
CA PHE A 378 2.46 -1.68 -27.22
C PHE A 378 2.29 -1.95 -28.71
N ALA A 379 2.46 -0.92 -29.53
CA ALA A 379 2.39 -1.01 -30.99
C ALA A 379 3.39 -0.05 -31.65
N ASP A 380 3.58 -0.22 -32.97
CA ASP A 380 4.37 0.67 -33.83
C ASP A 380 5.81 0.90 -33.33
N GLY A 381 6.42 -0.16 -32.76
CA GLY A 381 7.81 -0.15 -32.29
C GLY A 381 8.01 0.23 -30.81
N GLY A 382 6.94 0.38 -30.01
CA GLY A 382 7.07 0.63 -28.57
C GLY A 382 7.74 -0.54 -27.84
N PHE A 383 8.79 -0.25 -27.04
CA PHE A 383 9.62 -1.26 -26.38
C PHE A 383 10.11 -0.79 -25.00
N PRO A 384 10.04 -1.59 -23.93
CA PRO A 384 10.65 -1.25 -22.65
C PRO A 384 12.14 -1.58 -22.63
N LEU A 385 12.98 -0.59 -22.83
CA LEU A 385 14.22 -0.32 -22.07
C LEU A 385 15.30 -1.42 -21.83
N MET A 386 15.04 -2.73 -21.84
CA MET A 386 16.02 -3.81 -21.69
C MET A 386 15.76 -4.99 -22.64
N LEU A 387 16.74 -5.27 -23.49
CA LEU A 387 16.91 -6.57 -24.16
C LEU A 387 17.97 -7.32 -23.35
N ALA A 388 17.61 -8.41 -22.66
CA ALA A 388 18.62 -9.39 -22.27
C ALA A 388 19.22 -9.99 -23.55
N GLY A 389 20.42 -10.56 -23.54
CA GLY A 389 21.07 -11.01 -24.76
C GLY A 389 22.20 -11.95 -24.41
N ASP A 390 22.09 -13.21 -24.85
CA ASP A 390 23.19 -14.16 -24.71
C ASP A 390 24.11 -13.96 -25.94
N GLY A 391 25.37 -13.64 -25.66
CA GLY A 391 26.22 -12.75 -26.46
C GLY A 391 26.78 -13.24 -27.80
N ASP A 392 26.18 -14.22 -28.49
CA ASP A 392 26.84 -14.87 -29.64
C ASP A 392 26.08 -14.84 -30.98
N ASP A 393 24.85 -14.33 -31.05
CA ASP A 393 24.16 -14.16 -32.34
C ASP A 393 23.25 -12.91 -32.38
N PRO A 394 23.70 -11.80 -33.00
CA PRO A 394 22.90 -10.60 -33.17
C PRO A 394 21.66 -10.77 -34.07
N ALA A 395 21.59 -11.85 -34.85
CA ALA A 395 20.41 -12.20 -35.64
C ALA A 395 19.47 -13.17 -34.93
N SER A 396 19.81 -13.58 -33.69
CA SER A 396 18.99 -14.48 -32.90
C SER A 396 17.83 -13.72 -32.25
N PRO A 397 16.57 -14.13 -32.48
CA PRO A 397 15.38 -13.43 -31.98
C PRO A 397 15.18 -13.56 -30.46
N ASN A 398 16.23 -13.92 -29.71
CA ASN A 398 16.09 -14.65 -28.45
C ASN A 398 15.81 -13.80 -27.22
N TYR A 399 15.61 -12.49 -27.35
CA TYR A 399 15.18 -11.66 -26.23
C TYR A 399 14.31 -10.47 -26.66
N HIS A 400 13.33 -10.70 -27.52
CA HIS A 400 12.34 -9.66 -27.82
C HIS A 400 11.29 -9.56 -26.71
N LEU A 401 11.62 -8.98 -25.55
CA LEU A 401 10.67 -8.73 -24.46
C LEU A 401 9.62 -7.63 -24.77
N GLY A 402 9.53 -7.12 -26.01
CA GLY A 402 8.79 -5.88 -26.20
C GLY A 402 8.32 -5.49 -27.59
N LEU A 403 8.53 -6.25 -28.66
CA LEU A 403 7.91 -5.89 -29.94
C LEU A 403 6.44 -6.34 -29.97
N ASN A 404 5.54 -5.41 -29.67
CA ASN A 404 4.09 -5.66 -29.50
C ASN A 404 3.74 -6.55 -28.30
N ALA A 405 4.53 -6.46 -27.22
CA ALA A 405 4.29 -7.23 -25.99
C ALA A 405 3.01 -6.77 -25.28
N LYS A 406 2.48 -7.67 -24.44
CA LYS A 406 1.42 -7.40 -23.48
C LYS A 406 2.02 -7.51 -22.09
N TRP A 407 1.92 -6.48 -21.27
CA TRP A 407 2.35 -6.57 -19.88
C TRP A 407 1.13 -6.54 -18.99
N THR A 408 1.01 -7.55 -18.14
CA THR A 408 -0.15 -7.73 -17.27
C THR A 408 -0.06 -6.74 -16.13
N VAL A 409 -1.11 -5.97 -15.89
CA VAL A 409 -1.13 -5.03 -14.77
C VAL A 409 -1.63 -5.75 -13.53
N THR A 410 -0.74 -5.94 -12.56
CA THR A 410 -0.98 -6.82 -11.41
C THR A 410 -1.34 -6.05 -10.15
N SER A 411 -0.91 -4.80 -10.01
CA SER A 411 -1.37 -3.89 -8.96
C SER A 411 -1.18 -2.41 -9.33
N ILE A 412 -1.97 -1.56 -8.69
CA ILE A 412 -1.82 -0.09 -8.72
C ILE A 412 -1.95 0.39 -7.28
N VAL A 413 -0.86 0.90 -6.70
CA VAL A 413 -0.80 1.34 -5.30
C VAL A 413 -0.12 2.69 -5.25
N ASP A 414 -0.80 3.70 -4.69
CA ASP A 414 -0.29 5.08 -4.56
C ASP A 414 0.27 5.68 -5.86
N GLY A 415 -0.32 5.28 -7.00
CA GLY A 415 0.10 5.70 -8.33
C GLY A 415 1.25 4.89 -8.93
N THR A 416 1.92 4.04 -8.15
CA THR A 416 2.88 3.05 -8.65
C THR A 416 2.14 1.90 -9.32
N VAL A 417 2.57 1.52 -10.52
CA VAL A 417 1.96 0.44 -11.30
C VAL A 417 2.92 -0.75 -11.36
N ARG A 418 2.46 -1.93 -10.93
CA ARG A 418 3.19 -3.19 -11.08
C ARG A 418 2.75 -3.91 -12.35
N LEU A 419 3.74 -4.38 -13.12
CA LEU A 419 3.56 -5.05 -14.39
C LEU A 419 4.30 -6.39 -14.37
N ASP A 420 3.58 -7.48 -14.65
CA ASP A 420 4.17 -8.82 -14.74
C ASP A 420 4.18 -9.28 -16.20
N ILE A 421 5.32 -9.78 -16.66
CA ILE A 421 5.60 -10.15 -18.05
C ILE A 421 5.99 -11.63 -18.08
N TYR A 422 5.24 -12.43 -18.83
CA TYR A 422 5.58 -13.84 -19.03
C TYR A 422 6.52 -14.01 -20.23
N GLN A 423 7.61 -14.73 -20.02
CA GLN A 423 8.61 -15.06 -21.02
C GLN A 423 8.39 -16.49 -21.51
N ASP A 424 7.77 -16.65 -22.68
CA ASP A 424 7.40 -17.96 -23.24
C ASP A 424 8.60 -18.91 -23.47
N PHE A 425 9.80 -18.39 -23.74
CA PHE A 425 10.97 -19.21 -24.08
C PHE A 425 11.65 -19.85 -22.86
N ASN A 426 11.71 -19.12 -21.73
CA ASN A 426 12.29 -19.61 -20.48
C ASN A 426 11.23 -20.07 -19.47
N GLU A 427 9.93 -19.95 -19.81
CA GLU A 427 8.80 -20.21 -18.91
C GLU A 427 8.90 -19.40 -17.59
N GLN A 428 9.30 -18.12 -17.70
CA GLN A 428 9.63 -17.27 -16.55
C GLN A 428 8.75 -16.02 -16.47
N TRP A 429 8.61 -15.45 -15.27
CA TRP A 429 7.99 -14.14 -15.08
C TRP A 429 9.04 -13.09 -14.72
N LEU A 430 8.88 -11.90 -15.30
CA LEU A 430 9.61 -10.68 -14.97
C LEU A 430 8.63 -9.67 -14.37
N THR A 431 9.02 -8.98 -13.29
CA THR A 431 8.19 -7.94 -12.66
C THR A 431 8.81 -6.56 -12.84
N VAL A 432 8.06 -5.64 -13.42
CA VAL A 432 8.46 -4.25 -13.61
C VAL A 432 7.57 -3.33 -12.77
N PHE A 433 8.18 -2.36 -12.11
CA PHE A 433 7.48 -1.30 -11.39
C PHE A 433 7.62 0.03 -12.13
N LEU A 434 6.49 0.72 -12.26
CA LEU A 434 6.41 2.07 -12.79
C LEU A 434 6.06 3.03 -11.65
N SER A 435 7.05 3.79 -11.18
CA SER A 435 6.87 4.76 -10.11
C SER A 435 6.64 6.15 -10.71
N PRO A 436 5.58 6.88 -10.33
CA PRO A 436 5.29 8.19 -10.93
C PRO A 436 6.44 9.18 -10.72
N VAL A 437 6.76 9.95 -11.77
CA VAL A 437 7.64 11.12 -11.67
C VAL A 437 6.75 12.31 -11.34
N GLU A 438 6.97 12.96 -10.18
CA GLU A 438 6.20 14.15 -9.76
C GLU A 438 6.19 15.28 -10.80
#